data_AF-A0A0R3QE98-F1
#
_entry.id   AF-A0A0R3QE98-F1
#
_cell.length_a   1.000
_cell.length_b   1.000
_cell.length_c   1.000
_cell.angle_alpha   90.00
_cell.angle_beta   90.00
_cell.angle_gamma   90.00
#
_symmetry.space_group_name_H-M   'P 1'
#
loop_
_entity.id
_entity.type
_entity.pdbx_description
1 polymer ?
#
loop_
_entity_poly.entity_id
_entity_poly.type
_entity_poly.pdbx_seq_one_letter_code
_entity_poly.pdbx_strand_id
1 'polypeptide(L)'
;MLSKVGGQVIMSECQPYILPLKKYPVQQINEISRQMCAAHLQKCIGRCRIIKQRHLLEAIPVAKVYYQLGSREGIFWIYGVEHYCYVPHYPSKCSLI
;
A
#
# COMPACT_ATOMS: atom_id res chain seq x y z
N MET A 1 -8.75 -3.55 -2.70
CA MET A 1 -7.98 -4.22 -3.77
C MET A 1 -6.50 -4.22 -3.42
N LEU A 2 -5.85 -3.04 -3.34
CA LEU A 2 -4.46 -2.92 -2.88
C LEU A 2 -4.26 -3.31 -1.39
N SER A 3 -5.30 -3.17 -0.56
CA SER A 3 -5.27 -3.60 0.85
C SER A 3 -5.21 -5.11 1.08
N LYS A 4 -5.25 -5.93 0.02
CA LYS A 4 -5.25 -7.40 0.08
C LYS A 4 -3.97 -8.03 -0.48
N VAL A 5 -2.98 -7.21 -0.82
CA VAL A 5 -1.69 -7.66 -1.36
C VAL A 5 -0.57 -7.10 -0.50
N GLY A 6 0.56 -7.81 -0.49
CA GLY A 6 1.80 -7.32 0.10
C GLY A 6 2.50 -6.32 -0.80
N GLY A 7 3.35 -5.50 -0.18
CA GLY A 7 4.31 -4.66 -0.85
C GLY A 7 5.73 -4.94 -0.36
N GLN A 8 6.66 -4.16 -0.89
CA GLN A 8 8.02 -4.13 -0.39
C GLN A 8 8.09 -3.25 0.86
N VAL A 9 8.60 -3.81 1.96
CA VAL A 9 8.85 -3.03 3.17
C VAL A 9 9.98 -2.04 2.92
N ILE A 10 9.66 -0.74 2.99
CA ILE A 10 10.62 0.37 2.84
C ILE A 10 11.19 0.74 4.21
N MET A 11 10.36 0.71 5.25
CA MET A 11 10.77 0.99 6.62
C MET A 11 9.88 0.21 7.58
N SER A 12 10.49 -0.37 8.62
CA SER A 12 9.78 -0.95 9.75
C SER A 12 10.48 -0.62 11.05
N GLU A 13 9.76 -0.05 12.00
CA GLU A 13 10.26 0.23 13.34
C GLU A 13 9.23 -0.13 14.40
N CYS A 14 9.71 -0.52 15.58
CA CYS A 14 8.88 -0.82 16.73
C CYS A 14 9.51 -0.24 17.99
N GLN A 15 8.88 0.75 18.59
CA GLN A 15 9.38 1.49 19.75
C GLN A 15 8.25 1.76 20.75
N PRO A 16 8.53 2.00 22.04
CA PRO A 16 7.51 2.41 23.00
C PRO A 16 6.72 3.64 22.54
N TYR A 17 7.41 4.61 21.95
CA TYR A 17 6.83 5.79 21.32
C TYR A 17 7.51 6.05 19.97
N ILE A 18 6.70 6.22 18.93
CA ILE A 18 7.19 6.45 17.56
C ILE A 18 6.95 7.90 17.16
N LEU A 19 7.97 8.49 16.54
CA LEU A 19 7.88 9.82 15.94
C LEU A 19 7.41 9.71 14.48
N PRO A 20 6.60 10.66 14.00
CA PRO A 20 6.18 10.67 12.61
C PRO A 20 7.36 10.96 11.68
N LEU A 21 7.24 10.48 10.44
CA LEU A 21 8.21 10.75 9.38
C LEU A 21 8.25 12.24 9.06
N LYS A 22 9.46 12.81 8.95
CA LYS A 22 9.67 14.25 8.65
C LYS A 22 10.46 14.52 7.37
N LYS A 23 11.28 13.56 6.93
CA LYS A 23 12.26 13.74 5.85
C LYS A 23 12.05 12.75 4.70
N TYR A 24 10.88 12.13 4.58
CA TYR A 24 10.61 11.29 3.43
C TYR A 24 10.43 12.15 2.17
N PRO A 25 10.95 11.74 0.99
CA PRO A 25 10.89 12.54 -0.23
C PRO A 25 9.46 12.94 -0.66
N VAL A 26 8.49 12.06 -0.39
CA VAL A 26 7.07 12.31 -0.69
C VAL A 26 6.43 12.99 0.53
N GLN A 27 6.11 14.28 0.40
CA GLN A 27 5.55 15.08 1.49
C GLN A 27 4.24 14.51 2.06
N GLN A 28 3.38 13.94 1.20
CA GLN A 28 2.13 13.31 1.62
C GLN A 28 2.35 12.16 2.62
N ILE A 29 3.46 11.42 2.48
CA ILE A 29 3.81 10.33 3.41
C ILE A 29 4.15 10.89 4.80
N ASN A 30 4.89 12.00 4.87
CA ASN A 30 5.20 12.66 6.13
C ASN A 30 3.91 13.16 6.83
N GLU A 31 3.01 13.76 6.06
CA GLU A 31 1.74 14.29 6.58
C GLU A 31 0.81 13.17 7.09
N ILE A 32 0.63 12.10 6.33
CA ILE A 32 -0.15 10.93 6.75
C ILE A 32 0.45 10.29 8.00
N SER A 33 1.78 10.14 8.04
CA SER A 33 2.50 9.61 9.20
C SER A 33 2.24 10.46 10.47
N ARG A 34 2.28 11.79 10.34
CA ARG A 34 1.93 12.74 11.43
C ARG A 34 0.50 12.55 11.92
N GLN A 35 -0.45 12.43 11.00
CA GLN A 35 -1.87 12.22 11.33
C GLN A 35 -2.09 10.87 12.03
N MET A 36 -1.44 9.80 11.56
CA MET A 36 -1.52 8.47 12.18
C MET A 36 -1.00 8.48 13.63
N CYS A 37 0.17 9.08 13.88
CA CYS A 37 0.72 9.22 15.22
C CYS A 37 -0.22 10.02 16.15
N ALA A 38 -0.74 11.16 15.67
CA ALA A 38 -1.65 12.00 16.45
C ALA A 38 -2.97 11.28 16.77
N ALA A 39 -3.56 10.60 15.79
CA ALA A 39 -4.80 9.84 15.96
C ALA A 39 -4.63 8.69 16.96
N HIS A 40 -3.50 7.99 16.95
CA HIS A 40 -3.22 6.95 17.93
C HIS A 40 -3.04 7.54 19.34
N LEU A 41 -2.28 8.63 19.48
CA LEU A 41 -2.11 9.31 20.78
C LEU A 41 -3.45 9.76 21.36
N GLN A 42 -4.33 10.36 20.55
CA GLN A 42 -5.67 10.77 20.97
C GLN A 42 -6.54 9.60 21.44
N LYS A 43 -6.38 8.41 20.85
CA LYS A 43 -7.09 7.21 21.28
C LYS A 43 -6.61 6.67 22.63
N CYS A 44 -5.33 6.86 22.94
CA CYS A 44 -4.73 6.31 24.15
C CYS A 44 -4.74 7.27 25.34
N ILE A 45 -4.64 8.58 25.10
CA ILE A 45 -4.49 9.57 26.16
C ILE A 45 -5.66 9.50 27.15
N GLY A 46 -5.35 9.31 28.44
CA GLY A 46 -6.35 9.16 29.50
C GLY A 46 -7.19 7.88 29.47
N ARG A 47 -6.95 6.95 28.52
CA ARG A 47 -7.74 5.71 28.37
C ARG A 47 -6.90 4.45 28.53
N CYS A 48 -5.67 4.43 28.03
CA CYS A 48 -4.79 3.27 28.11
C CYS A 48 -3.31 3.63 28.01
N ARG A 49 -2.45 2.69 28.39
CA ARG A 49 -0.99 2.82 28.26
C ARG A 49 -0.52 2.22 26.94
N ILE A 50 0.28 2.98 26.19
CA ILE A 50 1.00 2.49 25.02
C ILE A 50 2.18 1.64 25.50
N ILE A 51 2.24 0.36 25.09
CA ILE A 51 3.36 -0.54 25.43
C ILE A 51 4.45 -0.43 24.37
N LYS A 52 4.05 -0.62 23.10
CA LYS A 52 4.86 -0.43 21.91
C LYS A 52 3.95 0.02 20.77
N GLN A 53 4.52 0.80 19.87
CA GLN A 53 3.93 1.16 18.58
C GLN A 53 4.79 0.54 17.49
N ARG A 54 4.18 0.20 16.36
CA ARG A 54 4.90 -0.23 15.15
C ARG A 54 4.56 0.72 14.01
N HIS A 55 5.58 1.30 13.38
CA HIS A 55 5.45 2.00 12.11
C HIS A 55 5.88 1.05 11.00
N LEU A 56 5.10 1.03 9.93
CA LEU A 56 5.43 0.29 8.74
C LEU A 56 5.16 1.20 7.53
N LEU A 57 6.18 1.39 6.72
CA LEU A 57 6.04 1.97 5.39
C LEU A 57 6.28 0.85 4.38
N GLU A 58 5.26 0.56 3.59
CA GLU A 58 5.24 -0.49 2.59
C GLU A 58 4.89 0.10 1.23
N ALA A 59 5.67 -0.24 0.21
CA ALA A 59 5.45 0.17 -1.17
C ALA A 59 4.85 -0.98 -1.96
N ILE A 60 3.61 -0.84 -2.40
CA ILE A 60 2.94 -1.85 -3.23
C ILE A 60 3.31 -1.56 -4.70
N PRO A 61 4.03 -2.46 -5.38
CA PRO A 61 4.34 -2.27 -6.80
C PRO A 61 3.05 -2.37 -7.60
N VAL A 62 2.89 -1.47 -8.59
CA VAL A 62 1.77 -1.50 -9.54
C VAL A 62 2.33 -1.23 -10.93
N ALA A 63 2.13 -2.18 -11.85
CA ALA A 63 2.48 -2.05 -13.25
C ALA A 63 1.22 -1.93 -14.09
N LYS A 64 1.16 -0.90 -14.94
CA LYS A 64 0.13 -0.75 -15.97
C LYS A 64 0.65 -1.41 -17.25
N VAL A 65 -0.02 -2.46 -17.68
CA VAL A 65 0.38 -3.25 -18.86
C VAL A 65 -0.56 -2.94 -20.01
N TYR A 66 0.03 -2.57 -21.13
CA TYR A 66 -0.66 -2.41 -22.40
C TYR A 66 -0.49 -3.70 -23.20
N TYR A 67 -1.56 -4.23 -23.76
CA TYR A 67 -1.50 -5.42 -24.59
C TYR A 67 -2.21 -5.20 -25.92
N GLN A 68 -1.75 -5.94 -26.92
CA GLN A 68 -2.40 -6.05 -28.21
C GLN A 68 -2.53 -7.54 -28.57
N LEU A 69 -3.75 -7.99 -28.79
CA LEU A 69 -4.08 -9.35 -29.20
C LEU A 69 -4.88 -9.30 -30.51
N GLY A 70 -4.20 -9.49 -31.63
CA GLY A 70 -4.77 -9.24 -32.95
C GLY A 70 -5.14 -7.77 -33.14
N SER A 71 -6.42 -7.50 -33.43
CA SER A 71 -6.97 -6.14 -33.53
C SER A 71 -7.46 -5.56 -32.19
N ARG A 72 -7.41 -6.32 -31.10
CA ARG A 72 -7.85 -5.87 -29.79
C ARG A 72 -6.67 -5.31 -29.01
N GLU A 73 -6.76 -4.07 -28.60
CA GLU A 73 -5.87 -3.46 -27.63
C GLU A 73 -6.57 -3.31 -26.29
N GLY A 74 -5.80 -3.23 -25.21
CA GLY A 74 -6.36 -3.04 -23.89
C GLY A 74 -5.30 -2.81 -22.84
N ILE A 75 -5.78 -2.65 -21.61
CA ILE A 75 -4.95 -2.35 -20.46
C ILE A 75 -5.38 -3.26 -19.31
N PHE A 76 -4.39 -3.82 -18.63
CA PHE A 76 -4.58 -4.44 -17.32
C PHE A 76 -3.50 -3.97 -16.36
N TRP A 77 -3.70 -4.25 -15.07
CA TRP A 77 -2.78 -3.87 -14.02
C TRP A 77 -2.29 -5.11 -13.30
N ILE A 78 -0.98 -5.18 -13.07
CA ILE A 78 -0.36 -6.13 -12.17
C ILE A 78 -0.02 -5.38 -10.89
N TYR A 79 -0.33 -5.93 -9.72
CA TYR A 79 -0.11 -5.25 -8.46
C TYR A 79 0.26 -6.23 -7.34
N GLY A 80 0.98 -5.71 -6.34
CA GLY A 80 1.45 -6.50 -5.21
C GLY A 80 2.68 -7.34 -5.55
N VAL A 81 3.36 -7.82 -4.50
CA VAL A 81 4.47 -8.78 -4.64
C VAL A 81 4.00 -10.14 -5.13
N GLU A 82 2.70 -10.42 -4.98
CA GLU A 82 2.01 -11.62 -5.45
C GLU A 82 1.67 -11.56 -6.94
N HIS A 83 1.92 -10.43 -7.61
CA HIS A 83 1.60 -10.19 -9.03
C HIS A 83 0.13 -10.45 -9.38
N TYR A 84 -0.79 -10.01 -8.52
CA TYR A 84 -2.21 -10.11 -8.81
C TYR A 84 -2.58 -9.25 -10.01
N CYS A 85 -3.52 -9.75 -10.81
CA CYS A 85 -3.93 -9.11 -12.05
C CYS A 85 -5.34 -8.53 -11.92
N TYR A 86 -5.51 -7.30 -12.35
CA TYR A 86 -6.79 -6.65 -12.52
C TYR A 86 -7.01 -6.25 -13.96
N VAL A 87 -8.04 -6.85 -14.54
CA VAL A 87 -8.43 -6.64 -15.94
C VAL A 87 -9.85 -6.06 -15.92
N PRO A 88 -10.02 -4.73 -16.12
CA PRO A 88 -11.34 -4.10 -16.03
C PRO A 88 -12.33 -4.63 -17.07
N HIS A 89 -11.82 -5.02 -18.24
CA HIS A 89 -12.60 -5.55 -19.36
C HIS A 89 -12.12 -6.95 -19.71
N TYR A 90 -12.10 -7.86 -18.73
CA TYR A 90 -11.69 -9.24 -18.98
C TYR A 90 -12.57 -9.83 -20.09
N PRO A 91 -11.99 -10.30 -21.21
CA PRO A 91 -12.78 -10.88 -22.28
C PRO A 91 -13.46 -12.15 -21.76
N SER A 92 -14.79 -12.18 -21.75
CA SER A 92 -15.64 -13.24 -21.18
C SER A 92 -15.44 -14.63 -21.80
N LYS A 93 -14.55 -14.78 -22.80
CA LYS A 93 -14.24 -16.01 -23.54
C LYS A 93 -12.73 -16.22 -23.79
N CYS A 94 -11.87 -15.85 -22.84
CA CYS A 94 -10.48 -16.32 -22.87
C CYS A 94 -10.32 -17.52 -21.93
N SER A 95 -10.48 -18.72 -22.49
CA SER A 95 -9.94 -19.95 -21.92
C SER A 95 -8.55 -20.16 -22.52
N LEU A 96 -7.51 -20.16 -21.68
CA LEU A 96 -6.22 -20.75 -22.04
C LEU A 96 -6.49 -22.26 -22.18
N ILE A 97 -6.44 -22.77 -23.42
CA ILE A 97 -6.44 -24.21 -23.71
C ILE A 97 -4.99 -24.68 -23.75
#